data_AF-A0A2C9L680-F1
#
_entry.id   AF-A0A2C9L680-F1
#
_cell.length_a   1.000
_cell.length_b   1.000
_cell.length_c   1.000
_cell.angle_alpha   90.00
_cell.angle_beta   90.00
_cell.angle_gamma   90.00
#
_symmetry.space_group_name_H-M   'P 1'
#
loop_
_entity.id
_entity.type
_entity.pdbx_description
1 polymer ?
#
loop_
_entity_poly.entity_id
_entity_poly.type
_entity_poly.pdbx_seq_one_letter_code
_entity_poly.pdbx_strand_id
1 'polypeptide(L)'
;MSYLLIDRNTDPEVEDFGNKWSLGALLRFLRSTGKDTRAIMVEIEDVVIKTVLSVEWNVGLACKRYQHHKNNCFELFGFDILLDENYKPWLIEVNLSPSLGCDTPLDIKIKSNMLCDLLNLVGIRCYSPISYFCGSKEHRFRRKLKERLQ
;
A
#
# COMPACT_ATOMS: atom_id res chain seq x y z
N MET A 1 -13.48 14.34 -37.57
CA MET A 1 -13.82 13.83 -36.22
C MET A 1 -12.52 13.56 -35.49
N SER A 2 -11.98 14.60 -34.85
CA SER A 2 -10.83 14.51 -33.97
C SER A 2 -11.28 13.80 -32.69
N TYR A 3 -10.74 12.61 -32.44
CA TYR A 3 -10.86 11.99 -31.12
C TYR A 3 -10.23 12.95 -30.12
N LEU A 4 -11.02 13.36 -29.13
CA LEU A 4 -10.56 14.05 -27.93
C LEU A 4 -9.56 13.11 -27.25
N LEU A 5 -8.28 13.23 -27.59
CA LEU A 5 -7.21 12.58 -26.87
C LEU A 5 -7.26 13.16 -25.46
N ILE A 6 -7.80 12.38 -24.52
CA ILE A 6 -7.57 12.62 -23.11
C ILE A 6 -6.05 12.65 -22.96
N ASP A 7 -5.48 13.82 -22.68
CA ASP A 7 -4.04 13.96 -22.47
C ASP A 7 -3.65 13.00 -21.34
N ARG A 8 -2.94 11.94 -21.70
CA ARG A 8 -2.39 10.98 -20.74
C ARG A 8 -0.99 11.41 -20.40
N ASN A 9 -0.61 11.23 -19.14
CA ASN A 9 0.77 11.38 -18.73
C ASN A 9 1.68 10.45 -19.57
N THR A 10 2.72 11.01 -20.18
CA THR A 10 3.75 10.28 -20.95
C THR A 10 5.14 10.34 -20.30
N ASP A 11 5.29 11.12 -19.23
CA ASP A 11 6.55 11.34 -18.54
C ASP A 11 6.33 11.18 -17.02
N PRO A 12 7.00 10.21 -16.36
CA PRO A 12 6.84 9.96 -14.93
C PRO A 12 7.41 11.08 -14.04
N GLU A 13 8.19 12.02 -14.59
CA GLU A 13 8.69 13.18 -13.86
C GLU A 13 7.68 14.35 -13.86
N VAL A 14 6.72 14.33 -14.79
CA VAL A 14 5.65 15.34 -14.87
C VAL A 14 4.43 14.84 -14.09
N GLU A 15 4.31 15.23 -12.83
CA GLU A 15 3.28 14.69 -11.93
C GLU A 15 1.92 15.42 -12.01
N ASP A 16 1.83 16.51 -12.75
CA ASP A 16 0.69 17.45 -12.82
C ASP A 16 0.13 17.60 -14.25
N PHE A 17 0.31 16.59 -15.11
CA PHE A 17 -0.16 16.61 -16.50
C PHE A 17 -1.23 15.56 -16.79
N GLY A 18 -2.22 15.95 -17.59
CA GLY A 18 -3.35 15.10 -17.97
C GLY A 18 -4.45 15.05 -16.90
N ASN A 19 -5.30 14.03 -16.99
CA ASN A 19 -6.45 13.84 -16.09
C ASN A 19 -6.12 13.11 -14.76
N LYS A 20 -4.85 12.75 -14.55
CA LYS A 20 -4.37 12.08 -13.33
C LYS A 20 -3.15 12.82 -12.81
N TRP A 21 -3.20 13.28 -11.57
CA TRP A 21 -2.07 13.91 -10.90
C TRP A 21 -1.60 13.03 -9.74
N SER A 22 -0.32 13.13 -9.40
CA SER A 22 0.15 12.56 -8.12
C SER A 22 -0.49 13.33 -6.96
N LEU A 23 -0.63 12.69 -5.79
CA LEU A 23 -1.04 13.40 -4.58
C LEU A 23 -0.07 14.56 -4.27
N GLY A 24 1.23 14.35 -4.50
CA GLY A 24 2.25 15.39 -4.34
C GLY A 24 1.99 16.61 -5.24
N ALA A 25 1.63 16.39 -6.50
CA ALA A 25 1.27 17.46 -7.44
C ALA A 25 0.02 18.22 -6.99
N LEU A 26 -1.04 17.49 -6.60
CA LEU A 26 -2.26 18.11 -6.06
C LEU A 26 -1.96 18.98 -4.85
N LEU A 27 -1.18 18.49 -3.89
CA LEU A 27 -0.82 19.27 -2.70
C LEU A 27 0.05 20.48 -3.05
N ARG A 28 0.99 20.37 -4.00
CA ARG A 28 1.76 21.55 -4.46
C ARG A 28 0.84 22.61 -5.08
N PHE A 29 -0.14 22.19 -5.88
CA PHE A 29 -1.15 23.08 -6.46
C PHE A 29 -2.04 23.75 -5.40
N LEU A 30 -2.58 22.99 -4.45
CA LEU A 30 -3.40 23.55 -3.37
C LEU A 30 -2.59 24.54 -2.53
N ARG A 31 -1.31 24.26 -2.29
CA ARG A 31 -0.42 25.18 -1.57
C ARG A 31 -0.18 26.47 -2.35
N SER A 32 0.03 26.41 -3.67
CA SER A 32 0.22 27.61 -4.50
C SER A 32 -1.03 28.50 -4.56
N THR A 33 -2.21 27.93 -4.34
CA THR A 33 -3.48 28.68 -4.19
C THR A 33 -3.75 29.20 -2.76
N GLY A 34 -2.77 29.07 -1.86
CA GLY A 34 -2.84 29.60 -0.49
C GLY A 34 -3.60 28.72 0.51
N LYS A 35 -3.83 27.44 0.20
CA LYS A 35 -4.51 26.49 1.10
C LYS A 35 -3.52 25.80 2.03
N ASP A 36 -3.96 25.55 3.27
CA ASP A 36 -3.18 24.76 4.23
C ASP A 36 -3.33 23.27 3.94
N THR A 37 -2.42 22.75 3.11
CA THR A 37 -2.41 21.35 2.74
C THR A 37 -2.13 20.40 3.90
N ARG A 38 -1.48 20.87 4.98
CA ARG A 38 -1.24 20.01 6.15
C ARG A 38 -2.54 19.77 6.90
N ALA A 39 -3.33 20.82 7.11
CA ALA A 39 -4.65 20.69 7.71
C ALA A 39 -5.54 19.75 6.89
N ILE A 40 -5.56 19.89 5.56
CA ILE A 40 -6.32 19.00 4.67
C ILE A 40 -5.87 17.54 4.82
N MET A 41 -4.56 17.27 4.85
CA MET A 41 -4.05 15.90 5.02
C MET A 41 -4.39 15.31 6.40
N VAL A 42 -4.36 16.12 7.47
CA VAL A 42 -4.77 15.67 8.82
C VAL A 42 -6.24 15.26 8.82
N GLU A 43 -7.13 16.01 8.18
CA GLU A 43 -8.54 15.64 8.06
C GLU A 43 -8.74 14.37 7.21
N ILE A 44 -7.94 14.19 6.14
CA ILE A 44 -7.95 12.97 5.33
C ILE A 44 -7.52 11.75 6.17
N GLU A 45 -6.43 11.88 6.92
CA GLU A 45 -5.92 10.84 7.82
C GLU A 45 -6.94 10.47 8.89
N ASP A 46 -7.63 11.47 9.46
CA ASP A 46 -8.68 11.27 10.45
C ASP A 46 -9.87 10.46 9.89
N VAL A 47 -10.30 10.75 8.65
CA VAL A 47 -11.31 9.94 7.95
C VAL A 47 -10.85 8.49 7.77
N VAL A 48 -9.61 8.27 7.33
CA VAL A 48 -9.04 6.92 7.14
C VAL A 48 -8.99 6.17 8.48
N ILE A 49 -8.46 6.79 9.53
CA ILE A 49 -8.34 6.20 10.87
C ILE A 49 -9.70 5.80 11.42
N LYS A 50 -10.68 6.71 11.40
CA LYS A 50 -12.04 6.43 11.89
C LYS A 50 -12.69 5.28 11.13
N THR A 51 -12.45 5.20 9.82
CA THR A 51 -12.98 4.12 8.98
C THR A 51 -12.38 2.77 9.39
N VAL A 52 -11.06 2.68 9.55
CA VAL A 52 -10.39 1.45 10.01
C VAL A 52 -10.85 1.07 11.43
N LEU A 53 -10.95 2.04 12.34
CA LEU A 53 -11.42 1.79 13.71
C LEU A 53 -12.87 1.28 13.75
N SER A 54 -13.73 1.71 12.83
CA SER A 54 -15.12 1.27 12.78
C SER A 54 -15.29 -0.23 12.52
N VAL A 55 -14.29 -0.87 11.89
CA VAL A 55 -14.30 -2.31 11.58
C VAL A 55 -13.32 -3.12 12.43
N GLU A 56 -12.49 -2.45 13.26
CA GLU A 56 -11.42 -3.07 14.05
C GLU A 56 -11.92 -4.25 14.87
N TRP A 57 -13.07 -4.09 15.55
CA TRP A 57 -13.60 -5.14 16.41
C TRP A 57 -13.86 -6.44 15.64
N ASN A 58 -14.54 -6.35 14.50
CA ASN A 58 -14.92 -7.50 13.68
C ASN A 58 -13.68 -8.19 13.08
N VAL A 59 -12.75 -7.39 12.56
CA VAL A 59 -11.49 -7.89 11.99
C VAL A 59 -10.62 -8.50 13.08
N GLY A 60 -10.48 -7.84 14.23
CA GLY A 60 -9.68 -8.29 15.37
C GLY A 60 -10.17 -9.61 15.95
N LEU A 61 -11.48 -9.83 16.03
CA LEU A 61 -12.05 -11.13 16.42
C LEU A 61 -11.73 -12.23 15.40
N ALA A 62 -11.87 -11.94 14.10
CA ALA A 62 -11.52 -12.89 13.04
C ALA A 62 -10.02 -13.23 13.08
N CYS A 63 -9.15 -12.24 13.21
CA CYS A 63 -7.71 -12.44 13.37
C CYS A 63 -7.39 -13.31 14.59
N LYS A 64 -7.98 -13.04 15.77
CA LYS A 64 -7.77 -13.88 16.96
C LYS A 64 -8.21 -15.34 16.76
N ARG A 65 -9.25 -15.58 15.96
CA ARG A 65 -9.80 -16.92 15.73
C ARG A 65 -9.03 -17.70 14.66
N TYR A 66 -8.55 -17.03 13.61
CA TYR A 66 -8.01 -17.67 12.42
C TYR A 66 -6.51 -17.44 12.19
N GLN A 67 -5.89 -16.42 12.79
CA GLN A 67 -4.46 -16.16 12.65
C GLN A 67 -3.65 -16.79 13.78
N HIS A 68 -2.83 -17.77 13.43
CA HIS A 68 -1.90 -18.42 14.36
C HIS A 68 -0.67 -17.55 14.69
N HIS A 69 -0.30 -16.61 13.81
CA HIS A 69 0.86 -15.73 13.99
C HIS A 69 0.52 -14.28 13.59
N LYS A 70 1.05 -13.32 14.35
CA LYS A 70 0.75 -11.88 14.21
C LYS A 70 1.13 -11.26 12.86
N ASN A 71 2.04 -11.88 12.11
CA ASN A 71 2.58 -11.32 10.86
C ASN A 71 2.12 -12.11 9.62
N ASN A 72 1.05 -12.90 9.74
CA ASN A 72 0.61 -13.76 8.64
C ASN A 72 -0.38 -13.10 7.68
N CYS A 73 -0.95 -11.94 8.01
CA CYS A 73 -1.84 -11.23 7.10
C CYS A 73 -1.55 -9.74 7.12
N PHE A 74 -1.65 -9.16 5.94
CA PHE A 74 -1.63 -7.73 5.66
C PHE A 74 -2.57 -7.50 4.48
N GLU A 75 -3.10 -6.29 4.36
CA GLU A 75 -4.04 -5.93 3.32
C GLU A 75 -3.70 -4.52 2.81
N LEU A 76 -3.84 -4.31 1.50
CA LEU A 76 -3.68 -3.01 0.86
C LEU A 76 -5.07 -2.47 0.51
N PHE A 77 -5.49 -1.42 1.20
CA PHE A 77 -6.77 -0.77 0.94
C PHE A 77 -6.62 0.41 -0.02
N GLY A 78 -7.57 0.56 -0.95
CA GLY A 78 -7.75 1.77 -1.74
C GLY A 78 -8.85 2.65 -1.13
N PHE A 79 -8.51 3.87 -0.73
CA PHE A 79 -9.49 4.83 -0.21
C PHE A 79 -9.85 5.86 -1.28
N ASP A 80 -11.13 5.93 -1.63
CA ASP A 80 -11.64 6.92 -2.55
C ASP A 80 -12.24 8.07 -1.74
N ILE A 81 -11.54 9.20 -1.74
CA ILE A 81 -11.88 10.39 -0.93
C ILE A 81 -12.14 11.57 -1.85
N LEU A 82 -13.29 12.22 -1.64
CA LEU A 82 -13.69 13.42 -2.34
C LEU A 82 -13.49 14.65 -1.45
N LEU A 83 -12.83 15.68 -1.98
CA LEU A 83 -12.75 17.00 -1.34
C LEU A 83 -13.88 17.89 -1.86
N ASP A 84 -14.64 18.51 -0.95
CA ASP A 84 -15.66 19.50 -1.31
C ASP A 84 -15.07 20.90 -1.52
N GLU A 85 -15.92 21.90 -1.77
CA GLU A 85 -15.52 23.30 -1.98
C GLU A 85 -14.81 23.95 -0.78
N ASN A 86 -15.00 23.39 0.42
CA ASN A 86 -14.34 23.81 1.65
C ASN A 86 -13.10 22.95 1.97
N TYR A 87 -12.71 22.05 1.07
CA TYR A 87 -11.66 21.06 1.24
C TYR A 87 -11.90 20.08 2.38
N LYS A 88 -13.17 19.86 2.76
CA LYS A 88 -13.51 18.80 3.70
C LYS A 88 -13.47 17.46 2.98
N PRO A 89 -12.78 16.44 3.54
CA PRO A 89 -12.74 15.11 2.96
C PRO A 89 -14.00 14.30 3.28
N TRP A 90 -14.53 13.67 2.24
CA TRP A 90 -15.67 12.76 2.31
C TRP A 90 -15.24 11.40 1.79
N LEU A 91 -15.39 10.36 2.62
CA LEU A 91 -15.17 8.99 2.20
C LEU A 91 -16.29 8.57 1.22
N ILE A 92 -15.91 8.10 0.04
CA ILE A 92 -16.84 7.55 -0.95
C ILE A 92 -16.92 6.03 -0.81
N GLU A 93 -15.76 5.36 -0.89
CA GLU A 93 -15.67 3.91 -0.73
C GLU A 93 -14.28 3.46 -0.26
N VAL A 94 -14.23 2.22 0.24
CA VAL A 94 -12.99 1.52 0.55
C VAL A 94 -12.91 0.26 -0.29
N ASN A 95 -11.92 0.21 -1.17
CA ASN A 95 -11.65 -0.90 -2.06
C ASN A 95 -10.67 -1.88 -1.40
N LEU A 96 -11.10 -3.14 -1.24
CA LEU A 96 -10.22 -4.23 -0.77
C LEU A 96 -9.21 -4.66 -1.83
N SER A 97 -9.53 -4.46 -3.11
CA SER A 97 -8.67 -4.82 -4.24
C SER A 97 -8.45 -3.61 -5.14
N PRO A 98 -7.66 -2.61 -4.70
CA PRO A 98 -7.37 -1.45 -5.53
C PRO A 98 -6.67 -1.86 -6.84
N SER A 99 -6.98 -1.18 -7.93
CA SER A 99 -6.38 -1.50 -9.24
C SER A 99 -4.87 -1.26 -9.23
N LEU A 100 -4.10 -2.31 -9.52
CA LEU A 100 -2.65 -2.24 -9.75
C LEU A 100 -2.30 -2.13 -11.25
N GLY A 101 -3.30 -1.95 -12.13
CA GLY A 101 -3.09 -1.71 -13.56
C GLY A 101 -2.28 -0.44 -13.80
N CYS A 102 -1.31 -0.49 -14.70
CA CYS A 102 -0.41 0.64 -14.97
C CYS A 102 -0.58 1.12 -16.41
N ASP A 103 -1.46 2.10 -16.60
CA ASP A 103 -1.80 2.63 -17.94
C ASP A 103 -0.90 3.80 -18.36
N THR A 104 -0.23 4.44 -17.39
CA THR A 104 0.66 5.58 -17.61
C THR A 104 2.00 5.40 -16.87
N PRO A 105 3.08 6.06 -17.31
CA PRO A 105 4.35 6.06 -16.59
C PRO A 105 4.22 6.56 -15.14
N LEU A 106 3.34 7.54 -14.89
CA LEU A 106 3.01 7.99 -13.55
C LEU A 106 2.41 6.87 -12.68
N ASP A 107 1.46 6.09 -13.23
CA ASP A 107 0.89 4.93 -12.53
C ASP A 107 1.98 3.93 -12.14
N ILE A 108 2.92 3.63 -13.04
CA ILE A 108 4.05 2.71 -12.79
C ILE A 108 4.89 3.22 -11.62
N LYS A 109 5.32 4.48 -11.66
CA LYS A 109 6.18 5.09 -10.63
C LYS A 109 5.52 5.06 -9.25
N ILE A 110 4.27 5.47 -9.17
CA ILE A 110 3.55 5.53 -7.88
C ILE A 110 3.28 4.12 -7.35
N LYS A 111 2.73 3.22 -8.18
CA LYS A 111 2.30 1.89 -7.73
C LYS A 111 3.48 0.97 -7.41
N SER A 112 4.56 1.03 -8.18
CA SER A 112 5.76 0.22 -7.89
C SER A 112 6.41 0.62 -6.57
N ASN A 113 6.60 1.91 -6.32
CA ASN A 113 7.17 2.40 -5.06
C ASN A 113 6.27 2.06 -3.87
N MET A 114 4.95 2.25 -4.00
CA MET A 114 3.99 1.89 -2.97
C MET A 114 4.03 0.39 -2.62
N LEU A 115 4.09 -0.50 -3.63
CA LEU A 115 4.21 -1.93 -3.39
C LEU A 115 5.55 -2.32 -2.75
N CYS A 116 6.66 -1.71 -3.18
CA CYS A 116 7.96 -1.90 -2.55
C CYS A 116 7.92 -1.52 -1.06
N ASP A 117 7.38 -0.34 -0.75
CA ASP A 117 7.25 0.14 0.63
C ASP A 117 6.34 -0.75 1.46
N LEU A 118 5.21 -1.20 0.91
CA LEU A 118 4.31 -2.15 1.56
C LEU A 118 5.06 -3.43 1.95
N LEU A 119 5.75 -4.08 1.01
CA LEU A 119 6.44 -5.35 1.26
C LEU A 119 7.61 -5.18 2.26
N ASN A 120 8.28 -4.03 2.22
CA ASN A 120 9.31 -3.66 3.20
C ASN A 120 8.71 -3.50 4.60
N LEU A 121 7.57 -2.79 4.73
CA LEU A 121 6.88 -2.56 6.01
C LEU A 121 6.32 -3.86 6.61
N VAL A 122 5.78 -4.75 5.77
CA VAL A 122 5.34 -6.09 6.20
C VAL A 122 6.50 -6.91 6.76
N GLY A 123 7.75 -6.58 6.38
CA GLY A 123 8.94 -7.25 6.87
C GLY A 123 9.10 -8.65 6.29
N ILE A 124 8.72 -8.83 5.03
CA ILE A 124 8.91 -10.10 4.31
C ILE A 124 10.40 -10.41 4.28
N ARG A 125 10.80 -11.48 4.97
CA ARG A 125 12.18 -11.94 4.96
C ARG A 125 12.45 -12.68 3.67
N CYS A 126 13.37 -12.16 2.87
CA CYS A 126 13.91 -12.87 1.72
C CYS A 126 14.71 -14.08 2.22
N TYR A 127 14.24 -15.28 1.93
CA TYR A 127 14.99 -16.50 2.17
C TYR A 127 15.81 -16.83 0.92
N SER A 128 17.14 -16.86 1.06
CA SER A 128 17.97 -17.43 0.00
C SER A 128 17.74 -18.94 -0.04
N PRO A 129 17.50 -19.53 -1.24
CA PRO A 129 17.39 -20.97 -1.39
C PRO A 129 18.63 -21.71 -0.85
N ILE A 130 19.80 -21.06 -0.88
CA ILE A 130 21.09 -21.64 -0.46
C ILE A 130 21.17 -21.82 1.06
N SER A 131 20.64 -20.88 1.86
CA SER A 131 20.69 -20.96 3.33
C SER A 131 19.82 -22.10 3.87
N TYR A 132 18.73 -22.45 3.19
CA TYR A 132 17.88 -23.59 3.54
C TYR A 132 18.60 -24.93 3.37
N PHE A 133 19.44 -25.08 2.34
CA PHE A 133 20.20 -26.31 2.10
C PHE A 133 21.35 -26.52 3.09
N CYS A 134 21.98 -25.46 3.58
CA CYS A 134 23.10 -25.57 4.51
C CYS A 134 22.62 -26.00 5.92
N GLY A 135 21.61 -25.32 6.48
CA GLY A 135 21.10 -25.62 7.83
C GLY A 135 20.34 -26.94 7.94
N SER A 136 19.62 -27.35 6.89
CA SER A 136 18.84 -28.60 6.91
C SER A 136 19.71 -29.85 6.87
N LYS A 137 20.87 -29.83 6.19
CA LYS A 137 21.83 -30.93 6.19
C LYS A 137 22.50 -31.10 7.55
N GLU A 138 22.89 -30.00 8.19
CA GLU A 138 23.55 -30.03 9.49
C GLU A 138 22.60 -30.51 10.61
N HIS A 139 21.36 -30.02 10.65
CA HIS A 139 20.36 -30.50 11.60
C HIS A 139 20.00 -31.98 11.39
N ARG A 140 19.84 -32.43 10.14
CA ARG A 140 19.55 -33.84 9.81
C ARG A 140 20.72 -34.76 10.16
N PHE A 141 21.95 -34.31 9.95
CA PHE A 141 23.17 -35.06 10.30
C PHE A 141 23.33 -35.19 11.82
N ARG A 142 23.14 -34.11 12.58
CA ARG A 142 23.19 -34.13 14.05
C ARG A 142 22.12 -35.03 14.67
N ARG A 143 20.92 -35.09 14.06
CA ARG A 143 19.86 -36.02 14.49
C ARG A 143 20.23 -37.48 14.24
N LYS A 144 20.75 -37.81 13.06
CA LYS A 144 21.25 -39.16 12.73
C LYS A 144 22.43 -39.60 13.60
N LEU A 145 23.30 -38.67 14.01
CA LEU A 145 24.41 -38.96 14.92
C LEU A 145 23.91 -39.29 16.33
N LYS A 146 22.93 -38.54 16.85
CA LYS A 146 22.30 -38.85 18.15
C LYS A 146 21.57 -40.19 18.15
N GLU A 147 20.88 -40.52 17.07
CA GLU A 147 20.19 -41.82 16.90
C GLU A 147 21.15 -43.02 16.76
N ARG A 148 22.43 -42.79 16.45
CA ARG A 148 23.47 -43.85 16.34
C ARG A 148 24.34 -44.03 17.60
N LEU A 149 24.22 -43.12 18.57
CA LEU A 149 24.99 -43.12 19.82
C LEU A 149 24.15 -43.60 21.02
N GLN A 150 22.98 -44.19 20.76
CA GLN A 150 22.16 -44.99 21.69
C GLN A 150 22.15 -46.44 21.20
#